data_AF-F6DRB6-F1
#
_entry.id   AF-F6DRB6-F1
#
_cell.length_a   1.000
_cell.length_b   1.000
_cell.length_c   1.000
_cell.angle_alpha   90.00
_cell.angle_beta   90.00
_cell.angle_gamma   90.00
#
_symmetry.space_group_name_H-M   'P 1'
#
loop_
_entity.id
_entity.type
_entity.pdbx_description
1 polymer ?
#
loop_
_entity_poly.entity_id
_entity_poly.type
_entity_poly.pdbx_seq_one_letter_code
_entity_poly.pdbx_strand_id
1 'polypeptide(L)' 'MNALELKEAMFQTRLEIFELMYQLKISSCETEKKEITKKIKTLQRLHYWQIRQLMHLEEKN' A
#
# COMPACT_ATOMS: atom_id res chain seq x y z
N MET A 1 6.70 2.99 16.48
CA MET A 1 7.17 2.65 15.13
C MET A 1 8.37 3.51 14.81
N ASN A 2 9.56 2.92 14.74
CA ASN A 2 10.78 3.60 14.31
C ASN A 2 10.88 3.65 12.76
N ALA A 3 11.89 4.34 12.23
CA ALA A 3 12.04 4.49 10.78
C ALA A 3 12.25 3.16 10.04
N LEU A 4 12.87 2.16 10.68
CA LEU A 4 13.07 0.82 10.10
C LEU A 4 11.75 0.05 10.01
N GLU A 5 11.00 -0.02 11.10
CA GLU A 5 9.68 -0.67 11.15
C GLU A 5 8.71 -0.03 10.13
N LEU A 6 8.79 1.30 9.95
CA LEU A 6 8.00 1.99 8.94
C LEU A 6 8.42 1.61 7.51
N LYS A 7 9.72 1.50 7.22
CA LYS A 7 10.23 1.06 5.91
C LYS A 7 9.79 -0.37 5.59
N GLU A 8 9.77 -1.26 6.57
CA GLU A 8 9.25 -2.62 6.41
C GLU A 8 7.74 -2.63 6.14
N ALA A 9 6.95 -1.86 6.90
CA ALA A 9 5.52 -1.72 6.67
C ALA A 9 5.21 -1.14 5.28
N MET A 10 6.01 -0.18 4.81
CA MET A 10 5.94 0.37 3.45
C MET A 10 6.21 -0.68 2.38
N PHE A 11 7.20 -1.54 2.59
CA PHE A 11 7.50 -2.64 1.68
C PHE A 11 6.33 -3.63 1.59
N GLN A 12 5.76 -4.04 2.72
CA GLN A 12 4.58 -4.92 2.75
C GLN A 12 3.38 -4.29 2.03
N THR A 13 3.14 -3.00 2.26
CA THR A 13 2.04 -2.27 1.60
C THR A 13 2.22 -2.27 0.07
N ARG A 14 3.45 -2.10 -0.43
CA ARG A 14 3.74 -2.16 -1.87
C ARG A 14 3.57 -3.56 -2.45
N LEU A 15 3.97 -4.60 -1.71
CA LEU A 15 3.80 -5.99 -2.12
C LEU A 15 2.30 -6.33 -2.25
N GLU A 16 1.49 -5.96 -1.26
CA GLU A 16 0.05 -6.22 -1.29
C GLU A 16 -0.64 -5.48 -2.44
N ILE A 17 -0.25 -4.23 -2.72
CA ILE A 17 -0.74 -3.51 -3.92
C ILE A 17 -0.42 -4.29 -5.20
N PHE A 18 0.80 -4.82 -5.32
CA PHE A 18 1.22 -5.57 -6.49
C PHE A 18 0.42 -6.87 -6.66
N GLU A 19 0.22 -7.61 -5.58
CA GLU A 19 -0.60 -8.83 -5.56
C GLU A 19 -2.05 -8.54 -5.97
N LEU A 20 -2.64 -7.48 -5.44
CA LEU A 20 -3.99 -7.04 -5.81
C LEU A 20 -4.07 -6.61 -7.28
N MET A 21 -3.05 -5.94 -7.81
CA MET A 21 -2.98 -5.60 -9.24
C MET A 21 -2.93 -6.85 -10.12
N TYR A 22 -2.21 -7.89 -9.70
CA TYR A 22 -2.20 -9.18 -10.38
C TYR A 22 -3.58 -9.85 -10.32
N GLN A 23 -4.19 -9.92 -9.14
CA GLN A 23 -5.55 -10.46 -8.94
C GLN A 23 -6.57 -9.73 -9.80
N LEU A 24 -6.49 -8.40 -9.89
CA LEU A 24 -7.38 -7.58 -10.72
C LEU A 24 -7.31 -7.98 -12.20
N LYS A 25 -6.10 -8.31 -12.68
CA LYS A 25 -5.86 -8.69 -14.08
C LYS A 25 -6.43 -10.07 -14.41
N ILE A 26 -6.41 -11.00 -13.46
CA ILE A 26 -6.88 -12.39 -13.68
C ILE A 26 -8.34 -12.63 -13.27
N SER A 27 -8.94 -11.73 -12.48
CA SER A 27 -10.34 -11.86 -12.07
C SER A 27 -11.29 -11.72 -13.27
N SER A 28 -12.30 -12.57 -13.32
CA SER A 28 -13.39 -12.53 -14.31
C SER A 28 -14.67 -11.92 -13.74
N CYS A 29 -14.77 -11.76 -12.41
CA CYS A 29 -15.95 -11.25 -11.73
C CYS A 29 -15.89 -9.72 -11.56
N GLU A 30 -16.86 -9.00 -12.12
CA GLU A 30 -16.88 -7.53 -12.05
C GLU A 30 -17.03 -6.99 -10.63
N THR A 31 -17.79 -7.68 -9.77
CA THR A 31 -17.92 -7.31 -8.35
C THR A 31 -16.58 -7.43 -7.63
N GLU A 32 -15.86 -8.53 -7.85
CA GLU A 32 -14.53 -8.76 -7.27
C GLU A 32 -13.53 -7.71 -7.76
N LYS A 33 -13.53 -7.38 -9.06
CA LYS A 33 -12.69 -6.31 -9.62
C LYS A 33 -12.91 -4.96 -8.93
N LYS A 34 -14.17 -4.60 -8.64
CA LYS A 34 -14.50 -3.37 -7.91
C LYS A 34 -13.96 -3.38 -6.49
N GLU A 35 -14.05 -4.52 -5.80
CA GLU A 35 -13.51 -4.70 -4.45
C GLU A 35 -11.98 -4.61 -4.43
N ILE A 36 -11.31 -5.32 -5.34
CA ILE A 36 -9.86 -5.26 -5.51
C ILE A 36 -9.41 -3.83 -5.81
N THR A 37 -10.09 -3.14 -6.74
CA THR A 37 -9.79 -1.74 -7.07
C THR A 37 -9.95 -0.82 -5.85
N LYS A 38 -10.98 -1.04 -5.02
CA LYS A 38 -11.19 -0.28 -3.78
C LYS A 38 -10.05 -0.53 -2.80
N LYS A 39 -9.63 -1.78 -2.62
CA LYS A 39 -8.49 -2.15 -1.75
C LYS A 39 -7.18 -1.50 -2.21
N ILE A 40 -6.88 -1.55 -3.51
CA ILE A 40 -5.69 -0.88 -4.10
C ILE A 40 -5.70 0.61 -3.76
N LYS A 41 -6.83 1.30 -3.97
CA LYS A 41 -6.94 2.75 -3.67
C LYS A 41 -6.70 3.06 -2.19
N THR A 42 -7.20 2.21 -1.29
CA THR A 42 -6.98 2.36 0.15
C THR A 42 -5.51 2.20 0.51
N LEU A 43 -4.84 1.16 -0.02
CA LEU A 43 -3.43 0.90 0.23
C LEU A 43 -2.52 1.97 -0.36
N GLN A 44 -2.84 2.52 -1.54
CA GLN A 44 -2.11 3.65 -2.12
C GLN A 44 -2.18 4.90 -1.23
N ARG A 45 -3.34 5.17 -0.60
CA ARG A 45 -3.48 6.26 0.37
C ARG A 45 -2.68 6.00 1.65
N LEU A 46 -2.69 4.76 2.13
CA LEU A 46 -1.85 4.35 3.26
C LEU A 46 -0.38 4.57 2.94
N HIS A 47 0.07 4.14 1.75
CA HIS A 47 1.46 4.30 1.33
C HIS A 47 1.89 5.76 1.23
N TYR A 48 1.04 6.62 0.68
CA TYR A 48 1.29 8.06 0.68
C TYR A 48 1.40 8.63 2.10
N TRP A 49 0.54 8.20 3.02
CA TRP A 49 0.67 8.61 4.43
C TRP A 49 1.97 8.10 5.07
N GLN A 50 2.36 6.85 4.81
CA GLN A 50 3.62 6.27 5.29
C GLN A 50 4.84 7.07 4.81
N ILE A 51 4.85 7.51 3.55
CA ILE A 51 5.92 8.37 2.99
C ILE A 51 6.03 9.66 3.81
N ARG A 52 4.90 10.33 4.10
CA ARG A 52 4.91 11.56 4.90
C ARG A 52 5.42 11.31 6.33
N GLN A 53 5.04 10.19 6.94
CA GLN A 53 5.55 9.83 8.26
C GLN A 53 7.06 9.58 8.24
N LEU A 54 7.56 8.94 7.19
CA LEU A 54 8.99 8.66 7.07
C LEU A 54 9.79 9.96 6.95
N MET A 55 9.33 10.89 6.12
CA MET A 55 9.97 12.22 6.00
C MET A 55 10.05 12.92 7.35
N HIS A 56 8.97 12.93 8.14
CA HIS A 56 8.98 13.54 9.47
C HIS A 56 9.90 12.84 10.48
N LEU A 57 10.10 11.53 10.35
CA LEU A 57 11.05 10.79 11.20
C LEU A 57 12.50 11.07 10.80
N GLU A 58 12.76 11.25 9.49
CA GLU A 58 14.08 11.58 8.95
C GLU A 58 14.46 13.05 9.19
N GLU A 59 13.49 13.99 9.23
CA GLU A 59 13.72 15.40 9.59
C GLU A 59 14.02 15.62 11.09
N LYS A 60 13.62 14.68 11.96
CA LYS A 60 13.79 14.76 13.41
C LYS A 60 15.10 14.13 13.93
N ASN A 61 15.83 13.43 13.08
CA ASN A 61 17.12 12.79 13.38
C ASN A 61 18.27 13.59 12.75
#